data_AF-A0A3M2LSP9-F1
#
_entry.id   AF-A0A3M2LSP9-F1
#
_cell.length_a   1.000
_cell.length_b   1.000
_cell.length_c   1.000
_cell.angle_alpha   90.00
_cell.angle_beta   90.00
_cell.angle_gamma   90.00
#
_symmetry.space_group_name_H-M   'P 1'
#
loop_
_entity.id
_entity.type
_entity.pdbx_description
1 polymer ?
#
loop_
_entity_poly.entity_id
_entity_poly.type
_entity_poly.pdbx_seq_one_letter_code
_entity_poly.pdbx_strand_id
1 'polypeptide(L)'
;MGFDEGRHTTEGTDRVLPSNQRRAFLEVLHQVIKETQPRLRSAVVLRAGSPILFVFNSFHVAHCADIGCDFDRTHGWVFTWAPSACPIVPVVRAHEAATEIARILRVEGCR
;
A
#
# COMPACT_ATOMS: atom_id res chain seq x y z
N MET A 1 -34.50 -32.94 20.66
CA MET A 1 -33.77 -32.02 21.56
C MET A 1 -32.35 -32.55 21.64
N GLY A 2 -31.26 -31.91 21.25
CA GLY A 2 -30.92 -30.60 20.69
C GLY A 2 -29.38 -30.68 20.60
N PHE A 3 -28.80 -30.51 19.41
CA PHE A 3 -27.38 -30.71 19.18
C PHE A 3 -26.63 -29.38 19.29
N ASP A 4 -25.54 -29.41 20.06
CA ASP A 4 -24.33 -28.56 20.01
C ASP A 4 -24.45 -27.15 19.39
N GLU A 5 -24.52 -26.13 20.24
CA GLU A 5 -24.13 -24.77 19.86
C GLU A 5 -22.64 -24.58 20.14
N GLY A 6 -21.86 -24.83 19.08
CA GLY A 6 -20.43 -24.60 19.02
C GLY A 6 -20.07 -23.12 19.24
N ARG A 7 -19.08 -22.95 20.09
CA ARG A 7 -18.32 -21.72 20.33
C ARG A 7 -17.38 -21.41 19.16
N HIS A 8 -17.04 -20.12 19.03
CA HIS A 8 -15.98 -19.48 18.21
C HIS A 8 -16.40 -19.09 16.77
N THR A 9 -16.08 -17.92 16.22
CA THR A 9 -14.95 -16.99 16.45
C THR A 9 -15.22 -15.65 15.76
N THR A 10 -14.92 -14.55 16.46
CA THR A 10 -14.36 -13.29 15.94
C THR A 10 -14.94 -12.75 14.62
N GLU A 11 -15.99 -11.92 14.71
CA GLU A 11 -16.27 -10.88 13.71
C GLU A 11 -15.16 -9.84 13.75
N GLY A 12 -14.01 -10.18 13.17
CA GLY A 12 -13.12 -9.19 12.59
C GLY A 12 -13.93 -8.50 11.50
N THR A 13 -14.31 -7.26 11.76
CA THR A 13 -14.97 -6.40 10.77
C THR A 13 -13.96 -6.15 9.66
N ASP A 14 -13.89 -7.09 8.72
CA ASP A 14 -13.38 -6.90 7.38
C ASP A 14 -14.36 -5.95 6.71
N ARG A 15 -14.25 -4.68 7.12
CA ARG A 15 -14.99 -3.59 6.53
C ARG A 15 -14.46 -3.56 5.12
N VAL A 16 -15.21 -4.17 4.20
CA VAL A 16 -14.99 -4.08 2.76
C VAL A 16 -15.06 -2.61 2.44
N LEU A 17 -13.91 -1.93 2.59
CA LEU A 17 -13.75 -0.56 2.20
C LEU A 17 -14.06 -0.51 0.71
N PRO A 18 -14.75 0.53 0.24
CA PRO A 18 -15.07 0.67 -1.18
C PRO A 18 -13.77 0.54 -1.99
N SER A 19 -13.60 -0.62 -2.63
CA SER A 19 -12.34 -1.08 -3.24
C SER A 19 -11.88 -0.15 -4.36
N ASN A 20 -12.82 0.58 -4.95
CA ASN A 20 -12.59 1.65 -5.92
C ASN A 20 -11.78 2.81 -5.33
N GLN A 21 -11.99 3.21 -4.07
CA GLN A 21 -11.23 4.30 -3.46
C GLN A 21 -9.77 3.89 -3.20
N ARG A 22 -9.55 2.70 -2.62
CA ARG A 22 -8.21 2.15 -2.40
C ARG A 22 -7.42 2.14 -3.71
N ARG A 23 -8.02 1.57 -4.77
CA ARG A 23 -7.38 1.51 -6.09
C ARG A 23 -7.07 2.89 -6.65
N ALA A 24 -8.01 3.84 -6.57
CA ALA A 24 -7.80 5.20 -7.06
C ALA A 24 -6.61 5.89 -6.36
N PHE A 25 -6.47 5.75 -5.05
CA PHE A 25 -5.32 6.33 -4.33
C PHE A 25 -4.00 5.68 -4.72
N LEU A 26 -3.98 4.36 -4.92
CA LEU A 26 -2.80 3.65 -5.41
C LEU A 26 -2.43 4.07 -6.84
N GLU A 27 -3.40 4.34 -7.70
CA GLU A 27 -3.18 4.86 -9.05
C GLU A 27 -2.63 6.30 -9.03
N VAL A 28 -3.09 7.15 -8.10
CA VAL A 28 -2.50 8.47 -7.88
C VAL A 28 -1.03 8.34 -7.44
N LEU A 29 -0.72 7.48 -6.47
CA LEU A 29 0.67 7.27 -6.04
C LEU A 29 1.53 6.68 -7.16
N HIS A 30 0.99 5.75 -7.95
CA HIS A 30 1.66 5.21 -9.14
C HIS A 30 2.06 6.33 -10.11
N GLN A 31 1.15 7.25 -10.40
CA GLN A 31 1.41 8.37 -11.29
C GLN A 31 2.47 9.33 -10.70
N VAL A 32 2.37 9.68 -9.43
CA VAL A 32 3.35 10.54 -8.74
C VAL A 32 4.75 9.90 -8.78
N ILE A 33 4.88 8.59 -8.53
CA ILE A 33 6.16 7.89 -8.63
C ILE A 33 6.72 7.96 -10.06
N LYS A 34 5.87 7.76 -11.08
CA LYS A 34 6.31 7.85 -12.48
C LYS A 34 6.82 9.24 -12.86
N GLU A 35 6.21 10.29 -12.32
CA GLU A 35 6.55 11.68 -12.63
C GLU A 35 7.78 12.18 -11.86
N THR A 36 7.96 11.73 -10.61
CA THR A 36 8.95 12.32 -9.69
C THR A 36 10.14 11.43 -9.37
N GLN A 37 10.04 10.12 -9.59
CA GLN A 37 11.06 9.14 -9.20
C GLN A 37 11.54 8.32 -10.41
N PRO A 38 12.42 8.86 -11.27
CA PRO A 38 12.78 8.24 -12.55
C PRO A 38 13.48 6.88 -12.42
N ARG A 39 14.10 6.62 -11.25
CA ARG A 39 14.78 5.37 -10.89
C ARG A 39 13.86 4.32 -10.28
N LEU A 40 12.58 4.65 -10.08
CA LEU A 40 11.57 3.71 -9.62
C LEU A 40 10.67 3.29 -10.78
N ARG A 41 10.18 2.06 -10.67
CA ARG A 41 9.08 1.54 -11.49
C ARG A 41 8.02 1.01 -10.56
N SER A 42 6.77 1.14 -10.96
CA SER A 42 5.66 0.71 -10.14
C SER A 42 4.51 0.17 -10.99
N ALA A 43 3.71 -0.70 -10.40
CA ALA A 43 2.52 -1.26 -11.03
C ALA A 43 1.48 -1.57 -9.96
N VAL A 44 0.21 -1.21 -10.23
CA VAL A 44 -0.90 -1.65 -9.38
C VAL A 44 -1.20 -3.10 -9.72
N VAL A 45 -1.13 -3.97 -8.72
CA VAL A 45 -1.33 -5.42 -8.85
C VAL A 45 -2.32 -5.91 -7.80
N LEU A 46 -2.96 -7.05 -8.06
CA LEU A 46 -3.80 -7.72 -7.06
C LEU A 46 -2.95 -8.73 -6.29
N ARG A 47 -2.93 -8.63 -4.96
CA ARG A 47 -2.37 -9.66 -4.07
C ARG A 47 -3.38 -10.03 -3.01
N ALA A 48 -3.61 -11.34 -2.83
CA ALA A 48 -4.62 -11.86 -1.91
C ALA A 48 -6.00 -11.18 -2.05
N GLY A 49 -6.41 -10.87 -3.29
CA GLY A 49 -7.69 -10.20 -3.58
C GLY A 49 -7.72 -8.69 -3.32
N SER A 50 -6.65 -8.08 -2.79
CA SER A 50 -6.56 -6.65 -2.55
C SER A 50 -5.63 -5.95 -3.55
N PRO A 51 -6.02 -4.78 -4.10
CA PRO A 51 -5.12 -3.99 -4.92
C PRO A 51 -4.01 -3.41 -4.04
N ILE A 52 -2.77 -3.58 -4.47
CA ILE A 52 -1.56 -3.00 -3.90
C ILE A 52 -0.75 -2.33 -5.01
N LEU A 53 0.16 -1.44 -4.65
CA LEU A 53 1.14 -0.88 -5.57
C LEU A 53 2.50 -1.56 -5.33
N PHE A 54 2.93 -2.39 -6.28
CA PHE A 54 4.28 -2.94 -6.26
C PHE A 54 5.24 -1.89 -6.80
N VAL A 55 6.28 -1.57 -6.04
CA VAL A 55 7.32 -0.58 -6.41
C VAL A 55 8.68 -1.24 -6.33
N PHE A 56 9.53 -1.00 -7.32
CA PHE A 56 10.90 -1.52 -7.32
C PHE A 56 11.88 -0.51 -7.91
N ASN A 57 13.12 -0.59 -7.44
CA ASN A 57 14.24 0.15 -8.00
C ASN A 57 14.63 -0.45 -9.35
N SER A 58 14.67 0.36 -10.42
CA SER A 58 14.93 -0.11 -11.78
C SER A 58 16.34 -0.64 -11.99
N PHE A 59 17.29 -0.25 -11.14
CA PHE A 59 18.69 -0.69 -11.21
C PHE A 59 18.96 -1.91 -10.31
N HIS A 60 18.21 -2.03 -9.21
CA HIS A 60 18.36 -3.11 -8.24
C HIS A 60 16.98 -3.66 -7.88
N VAL A 61 16.48 -4.59 -8.71
CA VAL A 61 15.12 -5.14 -8.56
C VAL A 61 14.86 -5.84 -7.23
N ALA A 62 15.93 -6.27 -6.54
CA ALA A 62 15.86 -6.81 -5.18
C ALA A 62 15.41 -5.76 -4.15
N HIS A 63 15.57 -4.47 -4.45
CA HIS A 63 15.03 -3.37 -3.66
C HIS A 63 13.61 -3.08 -4.16
N CYS A 64 12.64 -3.79 -3.61
CA CYS A 64 11.23 -3.62 -3.90
C CYS A 64 10.40 -3.53 -2.62
N ALA A 65 9.19 -2.98 -2.76
CA ALA A 65 8.22 -2.88 -1.69
C ALA A 65 6.80 -3.03 -2.24
N ASP A 66 5.94 -3.62 -1.44
CA ASP A 66 4.49 -3.66 -1.65
C ASP A 66 3.85 -2.53 -0.83
N ILE A 67 3.14 -1.62 -1.49
CA ILE A 67 2.48 -0.48 -0.86
C ILE A 67 0.98 -0.71 -0.85
N GLY A 68 0.39 -0.63 0.35
CA GLY A 68 -1.04 -0.69 0.58
C GLY A 68 -1.66 0.70 0.71
N CYS A 69 -2.98 0.71 0.85
CA CYS A 69 -3.73 1.90 1.21
C CYS A 69 -4.92 1.48 2.06
N ASP A 70 -4.94 1.94 3.30
CA ASP A 70 -5.92 1.54 4.30
C ASP A 70 -6.57 2.74 4.96
N PHE A 71 -7.78 2.53 5.47
CA PHE A 71 -8.53 3.56 6.16
C PHE A 71 -8.25 3.51 7.66
N ASP A 72 -7.53 4.51 8.15
CA ASP A 72 -7.35 4.80 9.55
C ASP A 72 -8.53 5.67 10.07
N ARG A 73 -9.05 5.36 11.26
CA ARG A 73 -10.20 6.10 11.81
C ARG A 73 -9.86 7.54 12.20
N THR A 74 -8.59 7.84 12.46
CA THR A 74 -8.12 9.14 12.94
C THR A 74 -7.69 10.03 11.77
N HIS A 75 -7.01 9.45 10.78
CA HIS A 75 -6.37 10.18 9.68
C HIS A 75 -7.06 9.95 8.32
N GLY A 76 -8.09 9.11 8.27
CA GLY A 76 -8.74 8.72 7.02
C GLY A 76 -7.88 7.77 6.20
N TRP A 77 -7.84 7.95 4.88
CA TRP A 77 -7.04 7.10 4.01
C TRP A 77 -5.54 7.39 4.16
N VAL A 78 -4.75 6.34 4.36
CA VAL A 78 -3.30 6.39 4.60
C VAL A 78 -2.61 5.37 3.70
N PHE A 79 -1.45 5.75 3.13
CA PHE A 79 -0.58 4.78 2.44
C PHE A 79 0.17 3.95 3.48
N THR A 80 0.26 2.64 3.26
CA THR A 80 0.84 1.69 4.22
C THR A 80 1.91 0.82 3.57
N TRP A 81 2.84 0.29 4.36
CA TRP A 81 3.66 -0.84 3.94
C TRP A 81 2.78 -2.10 3.97
N ALA A 82 2.44 -2.66 2.81
CA ALA A 82 1.45 -3.73 2.72
C ALA A 82 1.75 -4.95 3.62
N PRO A 83 3.01 -5.41 3.80
CA PRO A 83 3.29 -6.58 4.64
C PRO A 83 3.04 -6.36 6.13
N SER A 84 3.16 -5.12 6.62
CA SER A 84 3.07 -4.79 8.05
C SER A 84 1.89 -3.90 8.41
N ALA A 85 1.16 -3.39 7.41
CA ALA A 85 0.17 -2.32 7.53
C ALA A 85 0.70 -1.06 8.27
N CYS A 86 2.02 -0.90 8.38
CA CYS A 86 2.61 0.27 9.02
C CYS A 86 2.33 1.52 8.18
N PRO A 87 1.85 2.62 8.78
CA PRO A 87 1.54 3.84 8.05
C PRO A 87 2.80 4.50 7.50
N ILE A 88 2.71 5.00 6.26
CA ILE A 88 3.70 5.85 5.62
C ILE A 88 3.29 7.31 5.86
N VAL A 89 2.26 7.76 5.15
CA VAL A 89 1.66 9.11 5.26
C VAL A 89 0.21 9.08 4.77
N PRO A 90 -0.64 10.08 5.14
CA PRO A 90 -1.97 10.25 4.57
C PRO A 90 -1.97 10.36 3.04
N VAL A 91 -3.04 9.91 2.37
CA VAL A 91 -3.10 9.89 0.89
C VAL A 91 -2.98 11.26 0.22
N VAL A 92 -3.36 12.31 0.94
CA VAL A 92 -3.20 13.71 0.50
C VAL A 92 -1.73 14.14 0.35
N ARG A 93 -0.79 13.37 0.92
CA ARG A 93 0.66 13.61 0.88
C ARG A 93 1.38 12.61 -0.04
N ALA A 94 0.78 12.26 -1.18
CA ALA A 94 1.32 11.26 -2.12
C ALA A 94 2.76 11.54 -2.58
N HIS A 95 3.15 12.81 -2.76
CA HIS A 95 4.53 13.19 -3.10
C HIS A 95 5.52 12.81 -2.00
N GLU A 96 5.13 12.97 -0.74
CA GLU A 96 5.97 12.59 0.39
C GLU A 96 6.06 11.07 0.54
N ALA A 97 4.97 10.36 0.27
CA ALA A 97 4.99 8.90 0.19
C ALA A 97 6.00 8.42 -0.86
N ALA A 98 5.99 9.02 -2.07
CA ALA A 98 6.93 8.67 -3.13
C ALA A 98 8.39 8.90 -2.73
N THR A 99 8.69 10.03 -2.07
CA THR A 99 10.03 10.34 -1.55
C THR A 99 10.47 9.33 -0.49
N GLU A 100 9.60 9.00 0.46
CA GLU A 100 9.92 8.03 1.52
C GLU A 100 10.15 6.62 0.95
N ILE A 101 9.35 6.20 -0.04
CA ILE A 101 9.55 4.95 -0.76
C ILE A 101 10.91 4.94 -1.49
N ALA A 102 11.26 6.02 -2.19
CA ALA A 102 12.55 6.12 -2.87
C ALA A 102 13.74 6.02 -1.91
N ARG A 103 13.64 6.68 -0.75
CA ARG A 103 14.65 6.62 0.32
C ARG A 103 14.85 5.19 0.82
N ILE A 104 13.76 4.48 1.12
CA ILE A 104 13.80 3.10 1.64
C ILE A 104 14.33 2.11 0.60
N LEU A 105 13.94 2.27 -0.67
CA LEU A 105 14.44 1.43 -1.77
C LEU A 105 15.86 1.80 -2.22
N ARG A 106 16.57 2.62 -1.43
CA ARG A 106 17.96 3.03 -1.63
C ARG A 106 18.21 3.54 -3.04
N VAL A 107 17.32 4.39 -3.52
CA VAL A 107 17.48 5.07 -4.81
C VAL A 107 18.68 6.03 -4.78
N GLU A 108 19.12 6.40 -3.58
CA GLU A 108 20.36 7.12 -3.29
C GLU A 108 21.54 6.15 -3.26
N GLY A 109 22.20 5.97 -4.41
CA GLY A 109 23.35 5.08 -4.51
C GLY A 109 23.76 4.80 -5.94
N CYS A 110 24.35 5.82 -6.58
CA CYS A 110 25.35 5.74 -7.65
C CYS A 110 25.46 7.16 -8.20
N ARG A 111 26.44 7.87 -7.65
CA ARG A 111 27.01 9.10 -8.20
C ARG A 111 28.40 8.75 -8.72
#